data_AF-A0A7D9MBI7-F1
#
_entry.id   AF-A0A7D9MBI7-F1
#
_cell.length_a   1.000
_cell.length_b   1.000
_cell.length_c   1.000
_cell.angle_alpha   90.00
_cell.angle_beta   90.00
_cell.angle_gamma   90.00
#
_symmetry.space_group_name_H-M   'P 1'
#
loop_
_entity.id
_entity.type
_entity.pdbx_description
1 polymer ?
#
loop_
_entity_poly.entity_id
_entity_poly.type
_entity_poly.pdbx_seq_one_letter_code
_entity_poly.pdbx_strand_id
1 'polypeptide(L)'
;MTINYDALIVRSATKVTDEVLKAGRRLKLVGRAGTGVDNIDIKSATRNGVIVMNTPSGNTLSAAEHTCAMIISLARNIPQAAASMRNGKWDRKK
;
A
#
# COMPACT_ATOMS: atom_id res chain seq x y z
N MET A 1 20.01 -3.49 -27.06
CA MET A 1 18.76 -2.73 -26.93
C MET A 1 18.77 -2.07 -25.55
N THR A 2 19.22 -0.81 -25.44
CA THR A 2 19.31 -0.15 -24.13
C THR A 2 17.91 0.34 -23.77
N ILE A 3 17.17 -0.47 -23.03
CA ILE A 3 15.84 -0.09 -22.59
C ILE A 3 16.02 1.03 -21.57
N ASN A 4 15.41 2.16 -21.87
CA ASN A 4 15.57 3.38 -21.10
C ASN A 4 14.19 3.83 -20.65
N TYR A 5 14.00 3.96 -19.35
CA TYR A 5 12.74 4.32 -18.73
C TYR A 5 12.88 5.67 -18.04
N ASP A 6 11.91 6.56 -18.27
CA ASP A 6 11.84 7.85 -17.59
C ASP A 6 11.13 7.76 -16.22
N ALA A 7 10.29 6.74 -16.01
CA ALA A 7 9.52 6.59 -14.79
C ALA A 7 9.44 5.14 -14.32
N LEU A 8 9.35 4.96 -13.01
CA LEU A 8 9.15 3.68 -12.31
C LEU A 8 7.89 3.78 -11.45
N ILE A 9 6.94 2.86 -11.66
CA ILE A 9 5.71 2.80 -10.84
C ILE A 9 5.78 1.59 -9.91
N VAL A 10 5.58 1.82 -8.62
CA VAL A 10 5.69 0.79 -7.57
C VAL A 10 4.51 0.82 -6.60
N ARG A 11 4.32 -0.31 -5.90
CA ARG A 11 3.45 -0.43 -4.73
C ARG A 11 4.29 -0.68 -3.47
N SER A 12 3.70 -1.23 -2.41
CA SER A 12 4.36 -1.42 -1.11
C SER A 12 5.48 -2.46 -1.09
N ALA A 13 5.41 -3.51 -1.91
CA ALA A 13 6.34 -4.63 -1.85
C ALA A 13 7.72 -4.31 -2.47
N THR A 14 7.75 -3.51 -3.53
CA THR A 14 8.99 -3.21 -4.27
C THR A 14 9.85 -2.23 -3.49
N LYS A 15 11.11 -2.59 -3.21
CA LYS A 15 12.08 -1.69 -2.58
C LYS A 15 12.86 -0.94 -3.65
N VAL A 16 12.77 0.39 -3.66
CA VAL A 16 13.53 1.26 -4.57
C VAL A 16 14.76 1.75 -3.82
N THR A 17 15.84 0.97 -3.91
CA THR A 17 17.11 1.24 -3.23
C THR A 17 18.00 2.18 -4.04
N ASP A 18 19.10 2.66 -3.45
CA ASP A 18 20.14 3.43 -4.14
C ASP A 18 20.68 2.70 -5.39
N GLU A 19 20.85 1.39 -5.33
CA GLU A 19 21.29 0.56 -6.46
C GLU A 19 20.30 0.60 -7.62
N VAL A 20 19.00 0.48 -7.33
CA VAL A 20 17.93 0.58 -8.34
C VAL A 20 17.92 1.96 -8.99
N LEU A 21 18.07 3.01 -8.19
CA LEU A 21 18.08 4.40 -8.67
C LEU A 21 19.29 4.68 -9.57
N LYS A 22 20.48 4.18 -9.19
CA LYS A 22 21.71 4.30 -10.00
C LYS A 22 21.66 3.52 -11.30
N ALA A 23 20.98 2.37 -11.32
CA ALA A 23 20.76 1.59 -12.53
C ALA A 23 19.85 2.34 -13.52
N GLY A 24 18.92 3.16 -13.01
CA GLY A 24 17.99 3.99 -13.78
C GLY A 24 18.63 5.24 -14.39
N ARG A 25 19.58 5.10 -15.32
CA ARG A 25 20.37 6.22 -15.89
C ARG A 25 19.55 7.35 -16.55
N ARG A 26 18.30 7.10 -16.94
CA ARG A 26 17.35 8.11 -17.47
C ARG A 26 16.11 8.29 -16.59
N LEU A 27 16.08 7.67 -15.41
CA LEU A 27 14.94 7.74 -14.52
C LEU A 27 14.79 9.17 -14.00
N LYS A 28 13.58 9.70 -14.09
CA LYS A 28 13.21 11.05 -13.63
C LYS A 28 12.18 11.00 -12.50
N LEU A 29 11.37 9.93 -12.44
CA LEU A 29 10.27 9.82 -11.50
C LEU A 29 10.09 8.40 -10.94
N VAL A 30 9.81 8.32 -9.64
CA VAL A 30 9.26 7.13 -8.99
C VAL A 30 7.87 7.46 -8.48
N GLY A 31 6.85 6.81 -9.02
CA GLY A 31 5.47 6.93 -8.59
C GLY A 31 5.07 5.77 -7.67
N ARG A 32 4.65 6.08 -6.44
CA ARG A 32 4.21 5.10 -5.44
C ARG A 32 2.69 5.12 -5.34
N ALA A 33 2.05 4.03 -5.77
CA ALA A 33 0.60 3.85 -5.61
C ALA A 33 0.26 3.48 -4.16
N GLY A 34 0.19 4.48 -3.30
CA GLY A 34 -0.10 4.42 -1.86
C GLY A 34 0.32 5.69 -1.13
N THR A 35 -0.03 5.82 0.15
CA THR A 35 0.23 7.02 0.97
C THR A 35 1.67 7.15 1.47
N GLY A 36 2.20 6.17 2.20
CA GLY A 36 3.62 6.14 2.62
C GLY A 36 4.64 6.10 1.47
N VAL A 37 5.91 6.27 1.78
CA VAL A 37 7.03 6.15 0.82
C VAL A 37 8.20 5.37 1.41
N ASP A 38 7.93 4.60 2.46
CA ASP A 38 8.93 3.91 3.30
C ASP A 38 9.76 2.87 2.52
N ASN A 39 9.24 2.41 1.39
CA ASN A 39 9.88 1.46 0.50
C ASN A 39 10.77 2.11 -0.57
N ILE A 40 11.00 3.43 -0.51
CA ILE A 40 11.81 4.19 -1.46
C ILE A 40 12.91 4.94 -0.68
N ASP A 41 14.16 4.81 -1.13
CA ASP A 41 15.26 5.60 -0.59
C ASP A 41 15.19 7.05 -1.11
N ILE A 42 14.47 7.89 -0.37
CA ILE A 42 14.24 9.30 -0.70
C ILE A 42 15.56 10.08 -0.80
N LYS A 43 16.53 9.80 0.09
CA LYS A 43 17.81 10.52 0.08
C LYS A 43 18.57 10.22 -1.21
N SER A 44 18.60 8.96 -1.61
CA SER A 44 19.23 8.53 -2.85
C SER A 44 18.49 9.06 -4.08
N ALA A 45 17.15 9.08 -4.06
CA ALA A 45 16.36 9.64 -5.16
C ALA A 45 16.69 11.12 -5.38
N THR A 46 16.73 11.92 -4.29
CA THR A 46 17.11 13.34 -4.34
C THR A 46 18.51 13.55 -4.90
N ARG A 47 19.52 12.77 -4.47
CA ARG A 47 20.90 12.88 -4.99
C ARG A 47 20.99 12.56 -6.49
N ASN A 48 20.15 11.66 -6.98
CA ASN A 48 20.11 11.28 -8.39
C ASN A 48 19.18 12.17 -9.24
N GLY A 49 18.57 13.21 -8.65
CA GLY A 49 17.63 14.09 -9.36
C GLY A 49 16.31 13.42 -9.74
N VAL A 50 15.93 12.35 -9.04
CA VAL A 50 14.71 11.57 -9.29
C VAL A 50 13.60 12.05 -8.35
N ILE A 51 12.47 12.47 -8.92
CA ILE A 51 11.29 12.90 -8.16
C ILE A 51 10.57 11.68 -7.60
N VAL A 52 10.15 11.74 -6.33
CA VAL A 52 9.27 10.72 -5.73
C VAL A 52 7.89 11.32 -5.53
N MET A 53 6.86 10.67 -6.09
CA MET A 53 5.46 11.03 -5.90
C MET A 53 4.69 9.88 -5.26
N ASN A 54 3.72 10.21 -4.42
CA ASN A 54 2.79 9.26 -3.80
C ASN A 54 1.35 9.69 -4.08
N THR A 55 0.39 8.93 -3.55
CA THR A 55 -1.04 9.27 -3.63
C THR A 55 -1.55 9.58 -2.21
N PRO A 56 -1.31 10.81 -1.70
CA PRO A 56 -1.80 11.18 -0.38
C PRO A 56 -3.33 11.16 -0.37
N SER A 57 -3.91 10.80 0.78
CA SER A 57 -5.36 10.76 1.01
C SER A 57 -6.19 9.79 0.15
N GLY A 58 -5.58 9.08 -0.81
CA GLY A 58 -6.30 8.21 -1.74
C GLY A 58 -7.08 7.05 -1.09
N ASN A 59 -6.77 6.72 0.17
CA ASN A 59 -7.47 5.70 0.95
C ASN A 59 -8.15 6.23 2.21
N THR A 60 -8.23 7.56 2.40
CA THR A 60 -8.75 8.14 3.66
C THR A 60 -10.19 7.72 3.92
N LEU A 61 -11.08 7.86 2.92
CA LEU A 61 -12.49 7.51 3.09
C LEU A 61 -12.66 6.01 3.34
N SER A 62 -12.06 5.16 2.50
CA SER A 62 -12.16 3.70 2.66
C SER A 62 -11.58 3.22 4.00
N ALA A 63 -10.51 3.84 4.50
CA ALA A 63 -9.96 3.53 5.82
C ALA A 63 -10.92 3.92 6.95
N ALA A 64 -11.60 5.07 6.84
CA ALA A 64 -12.61 5.49 7.80
C ALA A 64 -13.82 4.54 7.81
N GLU A 65 -14.36 4.22 6.63
CA GLU A 65 -15.47 3.26 6.47
C GLU A 65 -15.10 1.89 7.04
N HIS A 66 -13.90 1.39 6.72
CA HIS A 66 -13.42 0.11 7.22
C HIS A 66 -13.26 0.12 8.75
N THR A 67 -12.81 1.22 9.33
CA THR A 67 -12.69 1.38 10.78
C THR A 67 -14.05 1.28 11.47
N CYS A 68 -15.06 2.01 10.97
CA CYS A 68 -16.42 1.91 11.49
C CYS A 68 -16.99 0.49 11.35
N ALA A 69 -16.76 -0.16 10.21
CA ALA A 69 -17.18 -1.54 9.98
C ALA A 69 -16.50 -2.52 10.95
N MET A 70 -15.20 -2.34 11.23
CA MET A 70 -14.45 -3.17 12.20
C MET A 70 -14.98 -2.97 13.63
N ILE A 71 -15.29 -1.74 14.04
CA ILE A 71 -15.86 -1.45 15.36
C ILE A 71 -17.19 -2.21 15.55
N ILE A 72 -18.09 -2.13 14.58
CA ILE A 72 -19.38 -2.83 14.63
C ILE A 72 -19.18 -4.35 14.59
N SER A 73 -18.27 -4.82 13.73
CA SER A 73 -17.98 -6.26 13.60
C SER A 73 -17.44 -6.85 14.89
N LEU A 74 -16.58 -6.11 15.60
CA LEU A 74 -16.06 -6.49 16.90
C LEU A 74 -17.16 -6.51 17.98
N ALA A 75 -17.96 -5.44 18.07
CA ALA A 75 -19.04 -5.33 19.06
C ALA A 75 -20.11 -6.43 18.91
N ARG A 76 -20.26 -6.99 17.71
CA ARG A 76 -21.29 -7.99 17.39
C ARG A 76 -20.74 -9.38 17.06
N ASN A 77 -19.44 -9.60 17.25
CA ASN A 77 -18.75 -10.86 16.94
C ASN A 77 -19.10 -11.40 15.52
N ILE A 78 -19.22 -10.50 14.54
CA ILE A 78 -19.72 -10.84 13.19
C ILE A 78 -18.83 -11.90 12.51
N PRO A 79 -17.49 -11.79 12.49
CA PRO A 79 -16.65 -12.81 11.85
C PRO A 79 -16.83 -14.20 12.45
N GLN A 80 -16.96 -14.29 13.79
CA GLN A 80 -17.14 -15.54 14.52
C GLN A 80 -18.53 -16.14 14.25
N ALA A 81 -19.58 -15.31 14.29
CA ALA A 81 -20.93 -15.73 13.95
C ALA A 81 -21.02 -16.24 12.50
N ALA A 82 -20.40 -15.52 11.55
CA ALA A 82 -20.34 -15.94 10.16
C ALA A 82 -19.58 -17.26 9.97
N ALA A 83 -18.47 -17.46 10.68
CA ALA A 83 -17.73 -18.72 10.66
C ALA A 83 -18.53 -19.88 11.27
N SER A 84 -19.25 -19.66 12.38
CA SER A 84 -20.12 -20.68 13.00
C SER A 84 -21.24 -21.10 12.05
N MET A 85 -21.90 -20.13 11.43
CA MET A 85 -22.95 -20.35 10.43
C MET A 85 -22.45 -21.14 9.21
N ARG A 86 -21.26 -20.83 8.69
CA ARG A 86 -20.64 -21.60 7.59
C ARG A 86 -20.34 -23.05 7.98
N ASN A 87 -20.19 -23.32 9.27
CA ASN A 87 -20.00 -24.67 9.81
C ASN A 87 -21.33 -25.35 10.21
N GLY A 88 -22.49 -24.80 9.80
CA GLY A 88 -23.81 -25.37 10.10
C GLY A 88 -24.29 -25.17 11.54
N LYS A 89 -23.62 -24.30 12.30
CA LYS A 89 -23.93 -24.06 13.71
C LYS A 89 -24.61 -22.70 13.88
N TRP A 90 -25.77 -22.69 14.52
CA TRP A 90 -26.54 -21.48 14.83
C TRP A 90 -26.43 -21.17 16.34
N ASP A 91 -25.30 -20.60 16.76
CA ASP A 91 -24.98 -20.39 18.18
C ASP A 91 -25.50 -19.04 18.71
N ARG A 92 -26.75 -18.99 19.17
CA ARG A 92 -27.42 -17.74 19.63
C ARG A 92 -27.00 -17.22 21.01
N LYS A 93 -26.25 -18.01 21.76
CA LYS A 93 -26.00 -17.79 23.20
C LYS A 93 -24.53 -17.49 23.54
N LYS A 94 -23.69 -17.27 22.52
CA LYS A 94 -22.29 -16.86 22.68
C LYS A 94 -22.12 -15.37 22.44
#